data_AF-A0A377DGR6-F1
#
_entry.id   AF-A0A377DGR6-F1
#
_cell.length_a   1.000
_cell.length_b   1.000
_cell.length_c   1.000
_cell.angle_alpha   90.00
_cell.angle_beta   90.00
_cell.angle_gamma   90.00
#
_symmetry.space_group_name_H-M   'P 1'
#
loop_
_entity.id
_entity.type
_entity.pdbx_description
1 polymer ?
#
loop_
_entity_poly.entity_id
_entity_poly.type
_entity_poly.pdbx_seq_one_letter_code
_entity_poly.pdbx_strand_id
1 'polypeptide(L)'
;MNISIITWASTKMLQKGWHRQVFIWLPLGLVIGLLAAMFVLRILRRIQSPHHRLQDAIENRDICVHYQPIVSLANGKIVGAEALARWPQTDGSWLSPDSFIPLAQQTGLSEPLTLLIIRSVFEDMGDWLRQHPRQQYFDQS
;
A
#
# COMPACT_ATOMS: atom_id res chain seq x y z
N MET A 1 63.11 -17.97 -49.46
CA MET A 1 62.12 -17.40 -50.39
C MET A 1 60.76 -17.49 -49.71
N ASN A 2 60.28 -16.41 -49.08
CA ASN A 2 59.03 -16.42 -48.31
C ASN A 2 57.86 -16.01 -49.21
N ILE A 3 56.92 -16.93 -49.42
CA ILE A 3 55.67 -16.67 -50.14
C ILE A 3 54.63 -16.34 -49.09
N SER A 4 54.22 -15.07 -49.02
CA SER A 4 53.08 -14.65 -48.20
C SER A 4 51.84 -14.58 -49.08
N ILE A 5 50.86 -15.42 -48.81
CA ILE A 5 49.58 -15.46 -49.54
C ILE A 5 48.64 -14.48 -48.84
N ILE A 6 48.31 -13.38 -49.52
CA ILE A 6 47.31 -12.42 -49.05
C ILE A 6 46.00 -12.77 -49.74
N THR A 7 45.06 -13.39 -49.02
CA THR A 7 43.71 -13.60 -49.54
C THR A 7 42.83 -12.40 -49.18
N TRP A 8 42.22 -11.78 -50.18
CA TRP A 8 41.23 -10.73 -49.97
C TRP A 8 39.86 -11.38 -49.74
N ALA A 9 39.38 -11.35 -48.49
CA ALA A 9 38.00 -11.74 -48.19
C ALA A 9 37.06 -10.60 -48.61
N SER A 10 36.15 -10.88 -49.55
CA SER A 10 35.15 -9.92 -50.03
C SER A 10 34.21 -9.50 -48.90
N THR A 11 34.37 -8.28 -48.39
CA THR A 11 33.52 -7.68 -47.34
C THR A 11 32.09 -7.38 -47.79
N LYS A 12 31.75 -7.60 -49.07
CA LYS A 12 30.39 -7.35 -49.60
C LYS A 12 29.32 -8.33 -49.08
N MET A 13 29.69 -9.45 -48.49
CA MET A 13 28.74 -10.42 -47.91
C MET A 13 28.33 -10.10 -46.45
N LEU A 14 28.96 -9.12 -45.80
CA LEU A 14 28.62 -8.71 -44.43
C LEU A 14 27.59 -7.58 -44.36
N GLN A 15 27.30 -6.91 -45.48
CA GLN A 15 26.42 -5.72 -45.47
C GLN A 15 24.93 -6.03 -45.76
N LYS A 16 24.58 -7.25 -46.19
CA LYS A 16 23.26 -7.54 -46.78
C LYS A 16 22.19 -8.12 -45.83
N GLY A 17 22.43 -8.11 -44.51
CA GLY A 17 21.48 -8.64 -43.52
C GLY A 17 21.29 -7.77 -42.28
N TRP A 18 22.14 -6.77 -42.06
CA TRP A 18 22.16 -6.03 -40.80
C TRP A 18 20.87 -5.25 -40.55
N HIS A 19 20.29 -4.62 -41.58
CA HIS A 19 19.02 -3.91 -41.45
C HIS A 19 17.86 -4.84 -41.03
N ARG A 20 17.84 -6.09 -41.51
CA ARG A 20 16.81 -7.07 -41.14
C ARG A 20 16.97 -7.55 -39.69
N GLN A 21 18.21 -7.69 -39.22
CA GLN A 21 18.48 -8.00 -37.81
C GLN A 21 18.15 -6.81 -36.90
N VAL A 22 18.55 -5.59 -37.27
CA VAL A 22 18.24 -4.36 -36.52
C VAL A 22 16.72 -4.19 -36.35
N PHE A 23 15.94 -4.49 -37.39
CA PHE A 23 14.49 -4.42 -37.33
C PHE A 23 13.86 -5.42 -36.34
N ILE A 24 14.54 -6.54 -36.05
CA ILE A 24 14.09 -7.54 -35.07
C ILE A 24 14.56 -7.18 -33.66
N TRP A 25 15.80 -6.71 -33.51
CA TRP A 25 16.39 -6.43 -32.19
C TRP A 25 15.92 -5.10 -31.57
N LEU A 26 15.60 -4.08 -32.38
CA LEU A 26 15.07 -2.80 -31.90
C LEU A 26 13.77 -2.93 -31.09
N PRO A 27 12.69 -3.56 -31.62
CA PRO A 27 11.45 -3.69 -30.86
C PRO A 27 11.63 -4.62 -29.65
N LEU A 28 12.47 -5.66 -29.77
CA LEU A 28 12.74 -6.57 -28.66
C LEU A 28 13.42 -5.86 -27.49
N GLY A 29 14.43 -5.03 -27.77
CA GLY A 29 15.10 -4.22 -26.75
C GLY A 29 14.17 -3.21 -26.09
N LEU A 30 13.30 -2.56 -26.89
CA LEU A 30 12.31 -1.62 -26.38
C LEU A 30 11.29 -2.31 -25.47
N VAL A 31 10.78 -3.49 -25.88
CA VAL A 31 9.84 -4.28 -25.06
C VAL A 31 10.49 -4.73 -23.76
N ILE A 32 11.72 -5.28 -23.80
CA ILE A 32 12.44 -5.70 -22.58
C ILE A 32 12.70 -4.50 -21.66
N GLY A 33 13.11 -3.35 -22.22
CA GLY A 33 13.30 -2.12 -21.46
C GLY A 33 12.02 -1.63 -20.78
N LEU A 34 10.90 -1.64 -21.49
CA LEU A 34 9.59 -1.28 -20.92
C LEU A 34 9.15 -2.26 -19.83
N LEU A 35 9.36 -3.57 -20.02
CA LEU A 35 9.04 -4.58 -19.01
C LEU A 35 9.92 -4.43 -17.77
N ALA A 36 11.22 -4.22 -17.93
CA ALA A 36 12.15 -3.99 -16.83
C ALA A 36 11.80 -2.69 -16.09
N ALA A 37 11.52 -1.61 -16.80
CA ALA A 37 11.09 -0.34 -16.21
C ALA A 37 9.77 -0.50 -15.45
N MET A 38 8.77 -1.18 -16.04
CA MET A 38 7.50 -1.49 -15.36
C MET A 38 7.73 -2.31 -14.09
N PHE A 39 8.61 -3.31 -14.14
CA PHE A 39 8.95 -4.16 -13.00
C PHE A 39 9.65 -3.37 -11.89
N VAL A 40 10.63 -2.53 -12.23
CA VAL A 40 11.33 -1.65 -11.29
C VAL A 40 10.37 -0.66 -10.66
N LEU A 41 9.54 0.02 -11.45
CA LEU A 41 8.53 0.95 -10.93
C LEU A 41 7.52 0.25 -10.01
N ARG A 42 7.15 -1.00 -10.30
CA ARG A 42 6.28 -1.81 -9.43
C ARG A 42 6.96 -2.17 -8.11
N ILE A 43 8.26 -2.46 -8.13
CA ILE A 43 9.06 -2.76 -6.94
C ILE A 43 9.27 -1.50 -6.09
N LEU A 44 9.67 -0.38 -6.70
CA LEU A 44 9.90 0.88 -5.98
C LEU A 44 8.63 1.38 -5.28
N ARG A 45 7.46 1.26 -5.93
CA ARG A 45 6.16 1.54 -5.29
C ARG A 45 5.87 0.63 -4.09
N ARG A 46 6.40 -0.59 -4.06
CA ARG A 46 6.23 -1.56 -2.97
C ARG A 46 7.24 -1.36 -1.82
N ILE A 47 8.36 -0.68 -2.08
CA ILE A 47 9.44 -0.45 -1.10
C ILE A 47 9.19 0.79 -0.23
N GLN A 48 8.14 1.59 -0.46
CA GLN A 48 7.77 2.64 0.50
C GLN A 48 7.71 2.06 1.91
N SER A 49 8.56 2.58 2.80
CA SER A 49 8.71 2.09 4.17
C SER A 49 7.32 2.04 4.82
N PRO A 50 6.82 0.84 5.19
CA PRO A 50 5.48 0.70 5.76
C PRO A 50 5.27 1.60 6.98
N HIS A 51 6.34 1.79 7.76
CA HIS A 51 6.39 2.74 8.87
C HIS A 51 6.01 4.16 8.45
N HIS A 52 6.73 4.74 7.48
CA HIS A 52 6.48 6.11 7.03
C HIS A 52 5.06 6.25 6.46
N ARG A 53 4.59 5.25 5.71
CA ARG A 53 3.20 5.25 5.20
C ARG A 53 2.16 5.30 6.32
N LEU A 54 2.38 4.54 7.40
CA LEU A 54 1.47 4.54 8.55
C LEU A 54 1.57 5.84 9.34
N GLN A 55 2.78 6.36 9.55
CA GLN A 55 3.00 7.63 10.20
C GLN A 55 2.30 8.76 9.44
N ASP A 56 2.53 8.86 8.11
CA ASP A 56 1.89 9.85 7.24
C ASP A 56 0.36 9.74 7.31
N ALA A 57 -0.19 8.52 7.28
CA ALA A 57 -1.63 8.31 7.38
C ALA A 57 -2.23 8.73 8.73
N ILE A 58 -1.47 8.57 9.83
CA ILE A 58 -1.88 9.04 11.15
C ILE A 58 -1.83 10.58 11.20
N GLU A 59 -0.76 11.19 10.70
CA GLU A 59 -0.57 12.64 10.68
C GLU A 59 -1.60 13.35 9.79
N ASN A 60 -1.89 12.78 8.62
CA ASN A 60 -2.88 13.32 7.68
C ASN A 60 -4.33 12.98 8.04
N ARG A 61 -4.55 12.19 9.10
CA ARG A 61 -5.88 11.67 9.51
C ARG A 61 -6.60 10.86 8.40
N ASP A 62 -5.84 10.09 7.62
CA ASP A 62 -6.38 9.22 6.58
C ASP A 62 -7.10 7.99 7.15
N ILE A 63 -6.80 7.62 8.40
CA ILE A 63 -7.43 6.49 9.11
C ILE A 63 -8.72 6.99 9.75
N CYS A 64 -9.85 6.37 9.40
CA CYS A 64 -11.16 6.69 9.93
C CYS A 64 -11.69 5.61 10.91
N VAL A 65 -12.79 5.92 11.59
CA VAL A 65 -13.42 5.05 12.57
C VAL A 65 -14.79 4.61 12.06
N HIS A 66 -15.06 3.30 12.11
CA HIS A 66 -16.39 2.73 11.91
C HIS A 66 -16.92 2.19 13.24
N TYR A 67 -18.23 2.27 13.46
CA TYR A 67 -18.85 1.86 14.71
C TYR A 67 -19.66 0.57 14.54
N GLN A 68 -19.30 -0.48 15.27
CA GLN A 68 -20.04 -1.74 15.30
C GLN A 68 -20.94 -1.79 16.55
N PRO A 69 -22.27 -1.85 16.42
CA PRO A 69 -23.17 -1.87 17.57
C PRO A 69 -23.02 -3.16 18.40
N ILE A 70 -22.99 -3.00 19.72
CA ILE A 70 -23.00 -4.09 20.69
C ILE A 70 -24.42 -4.23 21.21
N VAL A 71 -24.99 -5.43 21.07
CA VAL A 71 -26.40 -5.72 21.39
C VAL A 71 -26.49 -6.64 22.59
N SER A 72 -27.30 -6.27 23.58
CA SER A 72 -27.62 -7.12 24.73
C SER A 72 -28.46 -8.31 24.30
N LEU A 73 -28.00 -9.53 24.62
CA LEU A 73 -28.72 -10.76 24.30
C LEU A 73 -30.01 -10.91 25.11
N ALA A 74 -30.09 -10.31 26.29
CA ALA A 74 -31.24 -10.44 27.19
C ALA A 74 -32.50 -9.71 26.68
N ASN A 75 -32.32 -8.61 25.94
CA ASN A 75 -33.43 -7.73 25.54
C ASN A 75 -33.31 -7.15 24.12
N GLY A 76 -32.27 -7.52 23.37
CA GLY A 76 -32.05 -7.07 21.99
C GLY A 76 -31.74 -5.57 21.84
N LYS A 77 -31.48 -4.85 22.94
CA LYS A 77 -31.18 -3.42 22.90
C LYS A 77 -29.70 -3.17 22.61
N ILE A 78 -29.41 -2.11 21.88
CA ILE A 78 -28.04 -1.61 21.69
C ILE A 78 -27.56 -1.07 23.04
N VAL A 79 -26.47 -1.63 23.55
CA VAL A 79 -25.85 -1.23 24.82
C VAL A 79 -24.56 -0.44 24.62
N GLY A 80 -23.99 -0.44 23.41
CA GLY A 80 -22.81 0.35 23.07
C GLY A 80 -22.41 0.17 21.62
N ALA A 81 -21.22 0.65 21.29
CA ALA A 81 -20.59 0.43 19.99
C ALA A 81 -19.08 0.27 20.13
N GLU A 82 -18.50 -0.64 19.36
CA GLU A 82 -17.05 -0.79 19.22
C GLU A 82 -16.54 0.13 18.11
N ALA A 83 -15.51 0.92 18.42
CA ALA A 83 -14.84 1.80 17.46
C ALA A 83 -13.74 1.02 16.73
N LEU A 84 -13.91 0.82 15.42
CA LEU A 84 -13.05 0.01 14.59
C LEU A 84 -12.28 0.89 13.60
N ALA A 85 -10.95 0.88 13.69
CA ALA A 85 -10.09 1.62 12.76
C ALA A 85 -10.21 1.06 11.33
N ARG A 86 -10.27 1.96 10.35
CA ARG A 86 -10.37 1.64 8.93
C ARG A 86 -9.43 2.55 8.15
N TRP A 87 -8.61 1.96 7.31
CA TRP A 87 -7.64 2.71 6.51
C TRP A 87 -7.95 2.56 5.02
N PRO A 88 -8.66 3.53 4.42
CA PRO A 88 -8.97 3.52 3.00
C PRO A 88 -7.68 3.68 2.18
N GLN A 89 -7.62 3.01 1.04
CA GLN A 89 -6.52 3.11 0.09
C GLN A 89 -6.98 3.90 -1.15
N THR A 90 -6.03 4.47 -1.87
CA THR A 90 -6.30 5.28 -3.07
C THR A 90 -6.99 4.52 -4.20
N ASP A 91 -6.91 3.19 -4.20
CA ASP A 91 -7.57 2.32 -5.17
C ASP A 91 -9.02 1.95 -4.78
N GLY A 92 -9.53 2.53 -3.68
CA GLY A 92 -10.86 2.26 -3.15
C GLY A 92 -10.97 1.02 -2.28
N SER A 93 -9.86 0.28 -2.09
CA SER A 93 -9.80 -0.84 -1.14
C SER A 93 -9.59 -0.34 0.30
N TRP A 94 -9.74 -1.24 1.27
CA TRP A 94 -9.46 -0.98 2.67
C TRP A 94 -8.30 -1.84 3.12
N LEU A 95 -7.32 -1.25 3.79
CA LEU A 95 -6.26 -2.00 4.43
C LEU A 95 -6.78 -2.62 5.73
N SER A 96 -6.60 -3.94 5.88
CA SER A 96 -7.06 -4.66 7.06
C SER A 96 -6.36 -4.16 8.33
N PRO A 97 -7.09 -3.99 9.45
CA PRO A 97 -6.49 -3.78 10.78
C PRO A 97 -5.39 -4.78 11.13
N ASP A 98 -5.56 -6.04 10.72
CA ASP A 98 -4.57 -7.11 10.96
C ASP A 98 -3.23 -6.84 10.27
N SER A 99 -3.20 -5.96 9.26
CA SER A 99 -1.98 -5.57 8.57
C SER A 99 -1.28 -4.37 9.22
N PHE A 100 -2.03 -3.33 9.62
CA PHE A 100 -1.42 -2.09 10.12
C PHE A 100 -1.33 -2.00 11.64
N ILE A 101 -2.12 -2.75 12.41
CA ILE A 101 -2.00 -2.79 13.88
C ILE A 101 -0.66 -3.41 14.31
N PRO A 102 -0.23 -4.59 13.79
CA PRO A 102 1.08 -5.14 14.15
C PRO A 102 2.23 -4.22 13.73
N LEU A 103 2.06 -3.54 12.59
CA LEU A 103 3.03 -2.54 12.13
C LEU A 103 3.12 -1.36 13.10
N ALA A 104 1.99 -0.84 13.59
CA ALA A 104 1.95 0.23 14.59
C ALA A 104 2.68 -0.20 15.87
N GLN A 105 2.47 -1.44 16.32
CA GLN A 105 3.13 -1.98 17.51
C GLN A 105 4.63 -2.14 17.34
N GLN A 106 5.08 -2.70 16.22
CA GLN A 106 6.50 -2.92 15.93
C GLN A 106 7.28 -1.63 15.74
N THR A 107 6.60 -0.54 15.36
CA THR A 107 7.22 0.74 15.04
C THR A 107 6.99 1.83 16.11
N GLY A 108 6.28 1.52 17.19
CA GLY A 108 5.98 2.49 18.25
C GLY A 108 4.90 3.52 17.89
N LEU A 109 4.14 3.30 16.80
CA LEU A 109 3.04 4.17 16.36
C LEU A 109 1.69 3.82 17.00
N SER A 110 1.63 2.86 17.93
CA SER A 110 0.38 2.47 18.61
C SER A 110 -0.27 3.64 19.35
N GLU A 111 0.49 4.42 20.12
CA GLU A 111 -0.03 5.55 20.88
C GLU A 111 -0.56 6.68 19.96
N PRO A 112 0.20 7.15 18.94
CA PRO A 112 -0.31 8.09 17.95
C PRO A 112 -1.60 7.62 17.26
N LEU A 113 -1.67 6.33 16.90
CA LEU A 113 -2.86 5.74 16.28
C LEU A 113 -4.05 5.74 17.25
N THR A 114 -3.85 5.34 18.50
CA THR A 114 -4.90 5.35 19.52
C THR A 114 -5.41 6.77 19.79
N LEU A 115 -4.51 7.77 19.87
CA LEU A 115 -4.88 9.17 20.04
C LEU A 115 -5.70 9.70 18.86
N LEU A 116 -5.35 9.32 17.63
CA LEU A 116 -6.13 9.65 16.45
C LEU A 116 -7.55 9.06 16.57
N ILE A 117 -7.67 7.76 16.87
CA ILE A 117 -8.97 7.09 17.01
C ILE A 117 -9.81 7.76 18.10
N ILE A 118 -9.25 8.01 19.28
CA ILE A 118 -9.95 8.66 20.39
C ILE A 118 -10.45 10.05 19.98
N ARG A 119 -9.63 10.84 19.29
CA ARG A 119 -10.02 12.15 18.79
C ARG A 119 -11.17 12.04 17.80
N SER A 120 -11.09 11.12 16.83
CA SER A 120 -12.18 10.87 15.88
C SER A 120 -13.47 10.49 16.58
N VAL A 121 -13.42 9.63 17.61
CA VAL A 121 -14.62 9.26 18.40
C VAL A 121 -15.22 10.47 19.12
N PHE A 122 -14.40 11.32 19.73
CA PHE A 122 -14.90 12.54 20.35
C PHE A 122 -15.43 13.57 19.35
N GLU A 123 -14.87 13.63 18.14
CA GLU A 123 -15.37 14.48 17.06
C GLU A 123 -16.71 13.95 16.53
N ASP A 124 -16.85 12.64 16.31
CA ASP A 124 -18.05 12.01 15.77
C ASP A 124 -19.20 11.94 16.78
N MET A 125 -18.88 11.58 18.03
CA MET A 125 -19.87 11.21 19.06
C MET A 125 -19.83 12.11 20.29
N GLY A 126 -18.99 13.16 20.32
CA GLY A 126 -18.79 13.98 21.51
C GLY A 126 -20.07 14.57 22.08
N ASP A 127 -20.95 15.09 21.23
CA ASP A 127 -22.25 15.62 21.66
C ASP A 127 -23.15 14.54 22.25
N TRP A 128 -23.20 13.38 21.60
CA TRP A 128 -24.01 12.26 22.04
C TRP A 128 -23.53 11.71 23.40
N LEU A 129 -22.21 11.55 23.56
CA LEU A 129 -21.56 11.10 24.78
C LEU A 129 -21.77 12.10 25.94
N ARG A 130 -21.71 13.41 25.65
CA ARG A 130 -22.02 14.46 26.65
C ARG A 130 -23.45 14.37 27.17
N GLN A 131 -24.40 14.03 26.30
CA GLN A 131 -25.82 13.90 26.67
C GLN A 131 -26.14 12.57 27.37
N HIS A 132 -25.34 11.52 27.14
CA HIS A 132 -25.56 10.16 27.67
C HIS A 132 -24.38 9.62 28.50
N PRO A 133 -23.93 10.33 29.56
CA PRO A 133 -22.73 9.95 30.32
C PRO A 133 -22.87 8.62 31.08
N ARG A 134 -24.10 8.13 31.27
CA ARG A 134 -24.39 6.93 32.07
C ARG A 134 -24.30 5.61 31.28
N GLN A 135 -24.11 5.65 29.96
CA GLN A 135 -23.97 4.45 29.11
C GLN A 135 -22.53 3.91 29.00
N GLN A 136 -21.55 4.54 29.66
CA GLN A 136 -20.15 4.06 29.67
C GLN A 136 -19.90 2.84 30.56
N TYR A 137 -20.86 2.43 31.38
CA TYR A 137 -20.73 1.25 32.24
C TYR A 137 -21.18 0.00 31.47
N PHE A 138 -20.25 -0.61 30.72
CA PHE A 138 -20.41 -1.99 30.27
C PHE A 138 -20.41 -2.86 31.51
N ASP A 139 -21.62 -3.24 31.95
CA ASP A 139 -21.84 -4.19 33.04
C ASP A 139 -21.12 -5.50 32.67
N GLN A 140 -19.99 -5.76 33.33
CA GLN A 140 -19.29 -7.04 33.27
C GLN A 140 -20.13 -8.04 34.07
N SER A 141 -21.05 -8.72 33.39
CA SER A 141 -21.71 -9.93 33.88
C SER A 141 -21.21 -11.14 33.12
#